data_AF-A0A1Y1JRZ3-F1
#
_entry.id   AF-A0A1Y1JRZ3-F1
#
_cell.length_a   1.000
_cell.length_b   1.000
_cell.length_c   1.000
_cell.angle_alpha   90.00
_cell.angle_beta   90.00
_cell.angle_gamma   90.00
#
_symmetry.space_group_name_H-M   'P 1'
#
loop_
_entity.id
_entity.type
_entity.pdbx_description
1 polymer ?
#
loop_
_entity_poly.entity_id
_entity_poly.type
_entity_poly.pdbx_seq_one_letter_code
_entity_poly.pdbx_strand_id
1 'polypeptide(L)'
;MSTPANKKTEFNFKNIFPICSEDYNKHSRNQSKENSTELMNSCSAITATLGFSQNHESFVPNCKDLIIYLDYIQSKPPLSDINARCKYFNYKLKQILNSQKYNKLGTKSAYTNMITITNSINHKKVPDICKNYVDDLDDSTFEILEALDNLYDYLKGQGNKCNFHSECYVKYMELSSKYVGVHNRSLRELLSNFKDEYIENREDVDTRNIPQVTSNQELPAVSHHTSGINARAIILVLLILSFTTLIIIFFLYKYTSYVSSLHSIASIIRKIRKRKNKKDIKLLNSFENDNEELINKSSQISYNPLQYF
;
A
#
# COMPACT_ATOMS: atom_id res chain seq x y z
N MET A 1 -24.07 -26.27 -14.07
CA MET A 1 -22.75 -25.91 -13.51
C MET A 1 -22.64 -24.41 -13.51
N SER A 2 -22.75 -23.77 -12.35
CA SER A 2 -22.59 -22.32 -12.19
C SER A 2 -21.10 -21.97 -12.23
N THR A 3 -20.70 -21.16 -13.22
CA THR A 3 -19.34 -20.64 -13.35
C THR A 3 -18.97 -19.87 -12.07
N PRO A 4 -17.82 -20.16 -11.42
CA PRO A 4 -17.44 -19.46 -10.21
C PRO A 4 -17.31 -17.96 -10.52
N ALA A 5 -18.10 -17.15 -9.80
CA ALA A 5 -18.05 -15.70 -9.91
C ALA A 5 -16.61 -15.24 -9.62
N ASN A 6 -15.96 -14.66 -10.64
CA ASN A 6 -14.58 -14.19 -10.51
C ASN A 6 -14.57 -13.03 -9.51
N LYS A 7 -14.04 -13.28 -8.32
CA LYS A 7 -14.05 -12.32 -7.21
C LYS A 7 -13.17 -11.13 -7.60
N LYS A 8 -13.81 -10.03 -8.00
CA LYS A 8 -13.13 -8.78 -8.35
C LYS A 8 -12.25 -8.35 -7.17
N THR A 9 -10.96 -8.26 -7.40
CA THR A 9 -10.00 -7.84 -6.37
C THR A 9 -10.23 -6.37 -6.03
N GLU A 10 -10.34 -6.06 -4.75
CA GLU A 10 -10.52 -4.70 -4.25
C GLU A 10 -9.31 -3.81 -4.62
N PHE A 11 -9.56 -2.64 -5.21
CA PHE A 11 -8.50 -1.70 -5.55
C PHE A 11 -7.91 -1.08 -4.28
N ASN A 12 -6.59 -1.13 -4.14
CA ASN A 12 -5.88 -0.57 -2.98
C ASN A 12 -5.37 0.85 -3.26
N PHE A 13 -5.91 1.83 -2.54
CA PHE A 13 -5.61 3.26 -2.61
C PHE A 13 -4.43 3.72 -1.73
N LYS A 14 -3.86 2.82 -0.92
CA LYS A 14 -2.78 3.15 0.03
C LYS A 14 -1.55 3.73 -0.67
N ASN A 15 -0.97 4.78 -0.07
CA ASN A 15 0.24 5.49 -0.52
C ASN A 15 0.14 6.15 -1.91
N ILE A 16 -1.05 6.20 -2.53
CA ILE A 16 -1.21 6.91 -3.80
C ILE A 16 -1.19 8.43 -3.54
N PHE A 17 -2.05 8.93 -2.66
CA PHE A 17 -2.14 10.36 -2.35
C PHE A 17 -1.58 10.68 -0.95
N PRO A 18 -1.02 11.90 -0.75
CA PRO A 18 -0.75 12.94 -1.76
C PRO A 18 0.47 12.64 -2.64
N ILE A 19 1.33 11.72 -2.20
CA ILE A 19 2.72 11.55 -2.66
C ILE A 19 2.83 11.38 -4.18
N CYS A 20 2.05 10.48 -4.79
CA CYS A 20 2.18 10.20 -6.22
C CYS A 20 1.70 11.38 -7.08
N SER A 21 0.67 12.12 -6.62
CA SER A 21 0.17 13.32 -7.32
C SER A 21 1.17 14.48 -7.23
N GLU A 22 1.78 14.67 -6.06
CA GLU A 22 2.87 15.64 -5.89
C GLU A 22 4.09 15.29 -6.74
N ASP A 23 4.53 14.04 -6.72
CA ASP A 23 5.64 13.55 -7.52
C ASP A 23 5.37 13.77 -9.02
N TYR A 24 4.18 13.42 -9.49
CA TYR A 24 3.78 13.65 -10.87
C TYR A 24 3.87 15.13 -11.21
N ASN A 25 3.15 15.99 -10.48
CA ASN A 25 3.12 17.43 -10.74
C ASN A 25 4.49 18.09 -10.66
N LYS A 26 5.35 17.62 -9.75
CA LYS A 26 6.72 18.14 -9.56
C LYS A 26 7.63 17.76 -10.72
N HIS A 27 7.54 16.53 -11.20
CA HIS A 27 8.49 16.00 -12.18
C HIS A 27 8.03 16.20 -13.62
N SER A 28 6.75 16.08 -13.93
CA SER A 28 6.24 16.25 -15.29
C SER A 28 6.18 17.73 -15.71
N ARG A 29 5.50 18.57 -14.94
CA ARG A 29 5.22 19.97 -15.33
C ARG A 29 6.48 20.84 -15.38
N ASN A 30 7.44 20.61 -14.47
CA ASN A 30 8.66 21.42 -14.38
C ASN A 30 9.72 21.03 -15.43
N GLN A 31 9.74 19.78 -15.88
CA GLN A 31 10.68 19.29 -16.90
C GLN A 31 10.16 19.41 -18.33
N SER A 32 8.91 19.86 -18.54
CA SER A 32 8.34 20.12 -19.87
C SER A 32 9.14 21.11 -20.74
N LYS A 33 10.12 21.82 -20.16
CA LYS A 33 11.09 22.66 -20.90
C LYS A 33 12.21 21.85 -21.57
N GLU A 34 12.43 20.60 -21.17
CA GLU A 34 13.38 19.70 -21.80
C GLU A 34 12.77 19.13 -23.10
N ASN A 35 12.76 19.98 -24.13
CA ASN A 35 12.32 19.64 -25.48
C ASN A 35 13.35 18.76 -26.19
N SER A 36 13.64 17.58 -25.64
CA SER A 36 14.41 16.60 -26.41
C SER A 36 13.60 16.19 -27.64
N THR A 37 14.21 16.31 -28.82
CA THR A 37 13.62 15.90 -30.09
C THR A 37 13.17 14.44 -30.04
N GLU A 38 13.91 13.59 -29.33
CA GLU A 38 13.58 12.17 -29.12
C GLU A 38 12.26 11.96 -28.39
N LEU A 39 12.00 12.71 -27.30
CA LEU A 39 10.74 12.61 -26.56
C LEU A 39 9.57 13.10 -27.42
N MET A 40 9.75 14.17 -28.19
CA MET A 40 8.75 14.68 -29.11
C MET A 40 8.41 13.65 -30.22
N ASN A 41 9.43 13.03 -30.80
CA ASN A 41 9.28 12.00 -31.82
C ASN A 41 8.53 10.78 -31.26
N SER A 42 8.87 10.38 -30.04
CA SER A 42 8.22 9.26 -29.34
C SER A 42 6.75 9.52 -29.12
N CYS A 43 6.39 10.70 -28.58
CA CYS A 43 5.00 11.06 -28.38
C CYS A 43 4.24 11.20 -29.69
N SER A 44 4.85 11.76 -30.75
CA SER A 44 4.21 11.84 -32.07
C SER A 44 3.92 10.45 -32.65
N ALA A 45 4.85 9.51 -32.53
CA ALA A 45 4.66 8.13 -32.96
C ALA A 45 3.55 7.44 -32.16
N ILE A 46 3.52 7.62 -30.83
CA ILE A 46 2.46 7.12 -29.95
C ILE A 46 1.09 7.70 -30.36
N THR A 47 1.00 9.01 -30.57
CA THR A 47 -0.22 9.69 -31.03
C THR A 47 -0.75 9.05 -32.32
N ALA A 48 0.13 8.83 -33.30
CA ALA A 48 -0.25 8.24 -34.58
C ALA A 48 -0.75 6.79 -34.42
N THR A 49 -0.05 5.97 -33.63
CA THR A 49 -0.44 4.56 -33.43
C THR A 49 -1.73 4.41 -32.62
N LEU A 50 -1.97 5.29 -31.65
CA LEU A 50 -3.22 5.29 -30.87
C LEU A 50 -4.40 5.93 -31.64
N GLY A 51 -4.16 6.48 -32.83
CA GLY A 51 -5.19 7.11 -33.66
C GLY A 51 -5.62 8.51 -33.18
N PHE A 52 -4.75 9.22 -32.47
CA PHE A 52 -5.00 10.57 -31.92
C PHE A 52 -4.58 11.70 -32.85
N SER A 53 -4.48 11.46 -34.15
CA SER A 53 -3.98 12.45 -35.11
C SER A 53 -4.75 13.77 -35.10
N GLN A 54 -6.07 13.74 -34.86
CA GLN A 54 -6.90 14.95 -34.75
C GLN A 54 -6.68 15.73 -33.46
N ASN A 55 -6.16 15.09 -32.41
CA ASN A 55 -5.97 15.67 -31.09
C ASN A 55 -4.49 15.74 -30.70
N HIS A 56 -3.61 15.73 -31.70
CA HIS A 56 -2.15 15.70 -31.52
C HIS A 56 -1.66 16.80 -30.58
N GLU A 57 -2.15 18.03 -30.77
CA GLU A 57 -1.76 19.19 -29.97
C GLU A 57 -2.11 19.06 -28.48
N SER A 58 -3.22 18.39 -28.15
CA SER A 58 -3.64 18.16 -26.76
C SER A 58 -3.00 16.92 -26.14
N PHE A 59 -2.73 15.89 -26.93
CA PHE A 59 -2.19 14.63 -26.43
C PHE A 59 -0.69 14.68 -26.22
N VAL A 60 0.07 15.31 -27.12
CA VAL A 60 1.54 15.28 -27.06
C VAL A 60 2.10 15.86 -25.75
N PRO A 61 1.63 17.00 -25.22
CA PRO A 61 2.09 17.51 -23.92
C PRO A 61 1.84 16.50 -22.78
N ASN A 62 0.65 15.91 -22.76
CA ASN A 62 0.28 14.91 -21.75
C ASN A 62 1.10 13.62 -21.88
N CYS A 63 1.41 13.20 -23.10
CA CYS A 63 2.30 12.06 -23.34
C CYS A 63 3.72 12.33 -22.81
N LYS A 64 4.25 13.54 -22.99
CA LYS A 64 5.56 13.92 -22.45
C LYS A 64 5.57 13.80 -20.93
N ASP A 65 4.53 14.35 -20.29
CA ASP A 65 4.37 14.30 -18.84
C ASP A 65 4.34 12.86 -18.30
N LEU A 66 3.63 11.96 -18.99
CA LEU A 66 3.58 10.54 -18.64
C LEU A 66 4.95 9.86 -18.75
N ILE A 67 5.69 10.09 -19.84
CA ILE A 67 7.01 9.46 -20.06
C ILE A 67 8.01 9.97 -19.03
N ILE A 68 8.02 11.27 -18.76
CA ILE A 68 8.88 11.88 -17.73
C ILE A 68 8.56 11.30 -16.34
N TYR A 69 7.27 11.11 -16.03
CA TYR A 69 6.88 10.49 -14.76
C TYR A 69 7.34 9.02 -14.66
N LEU A 70 7.30 8.27 -15.75
CA LEU A 70 7.84 6.90 -15.78
C LEU A 70 9.36 6.87 -15.56
N ASP A 71 10.11 7.81 -16.14
CA ASP A 71 11.56 7.95 -15.88
C ASP A 71 11.83 8.27 -14.41
N TYR A 72 11.00 9.13 -13.82
CA TYR A 72 11.06 9.42 -12.39
C TYR A 72 10.81 8.16 -11.54
N ILE A 73 9.79 7.37 -11.85
CA ILE A 73 9.52 6.10 -11.15
C ILE A 73 10.71 5.15 -11.27
N GLN A 74 11.29 5.03 -12.47
CA GLN A 74 12.42 4.15 -12.74
C GLN A 74 13.70 4.57 -11.99
N SER A 75 13.93 5.88 -11.82
CA SER A 75 15.13 6.42 -11.19
C SER A 75 15.09 6.45 -9.65
N LYS A 76 13.95 6.11 -9.02
CA LYS A 76 13.78 6.17 -7.56
C LYS A 76 13.91 4.79 -6.87
N PRO A 77 15.00 4.51 -6.15
CA PRO A 77 15.04 3.46 -5.12
C PRO A 77 14.45 3.96 -3.78
N PRO A 78 13.80 3.12 -2.95
CA PRO A 78 13.53 1.68 -3.10
C PRO A 78 12.13 1.34 -3.66
N LEU A 79 11.97 0.07 -4.07
CA LEU A 79 10.77 -0.50 -4.70
C LEU A 79 9.46 -0.42 -3.88
N SER A 80 9.49 0.00 -2.61
CA SER A 80 8.34 -0.11 -1.69
C SER A 80 7.09 0.64 -2.16
N ASP A 81 7.24 1.66 -3.00
CA ASP A 81 6.12 2.47 -3.49
C ASP A 81 5.91 2.38 -5.01
N ILE A 82 6.59 1.45 -5.71
CA ILE A 82 6.44 1.27 -7.16
C ILE A 82 4.99 1.01 -7.55
N ASN A 83 4.28 0.18 -6.77
CA ASN A 83 2.89 -0.17 -7.02
C ASN A 83 1.97 1.06 -6.93
N ALA A 84 2.15 1.92 -5.92
CA ALA A 84 1.35 3.13 -5.76
C ALA A 84 1.59 4.12 -6.91
N ARG A 85 2.86 4.37 -7.26
CA ARG A 85 3.21 5.27 -8.36
C ARG A 85 2.73 4.74 -9.72
N CYS A 86 2.86 3.44 -9.96
CA CYS A 86 2.38 2.84 -11.20
C CYS A 86 0.85 2.82 -11.31
N LYS A 87 0.13 2.66 -10.20
CA LYS A 87 -1.33 2.84 -10.17
C LYS A 87 -1.74 4.28 -10.46
N TYR A 88 -0.98 5.26 -9.95
CA TYR A 88 -1.22 6.66 -10.26
C TYR A 88 -0.94 6.97 -11.75
N PHE A 89 0.15 6.44 -12.31
CA PHE A 89 0.42 6.47 -13.74
C PHE A 89 -0.74 5.86 -14.56
N ASN A 90 -1.24 4.69 -14.16
CA ASN A 90 -2.37 4.01 -14.79
C ASN A 90 -3.62 4.92 -14.82
N TYR A 91 -3.93 5.57 -13.70
CA TYR A 91 -5.00 6.56 -13.62
C TYR A 91 -4.80 7.72 -14.59
N LYS A 92 -3.61 8.35 -14.61
CA LYS A 92 -3.32 9.46 -15.52
C LYS A 92 -3.40 9.07 -16.99
N LEU A 93 -2.92 7.88 -17.35
CA LEU A 93 -3.07 7.35 -18.70
C LEU A 93 -4.55 7.14 -19.05
N LYS A 94 -5.37 6.55 -18.16
CA LYS A 94 -6.82 6.41 -18.39
C LYS A 94 -7.50 7.77 -18.54
N GLN A 95 -7.13 8.76 -17.73
CA GLN A 95 -7.67 10.12 -17.80
C GLN A 95 -7.44 10.74 -19.19
N ILE A 96 -6.21 10.61 -19.72
CA ILE A 96 -5.86 11.09 -21.06
C ILE A 96 -6.63 10.31 -22.14
N LEU A 97 -6.70 8.97 -22.06
CA LEU A 97 -7.45 8.18 -23.05
C LEU A 97 -8.95 8.56 -23.09
N ASN A 98 -9.55 8.79 -21.92
CA ASN A 98 -10.94 9.21 -21.79
C ASN A 98 -11.17 10.63 -22.35
N SER A 99 -10.23 11.56 -22.14
CA SER A 99 -10.35 12.92 -22.69
C SER A 99 -10.33 12.93 -24.22
N GLN A 100 -9.71 11.92 -24.84
CA GLN A 100 -9.68 11.73 -26.30
C GLN A 100 -10.94 11.03 -26.84
N LYS A 101 -11.94 10.74 -26.00
CA LYS A 101 -13.14 9.92 -26.32
C LYS A 101 -12.79 8.55 -26.90
N TYR A 102 -11.61 8.04 -26.55
CA TYR A 102 -11.07 6.81 -27.11
C TYR A 102 -11.32 5.63 -26.17
N ASN A 103 -12.59 5.24 -26.09
CA ASN A 103 -13.04 4.25 -25.11
C ASN A 103 -12.75 2.80 -25.55
N LYS A 104 -12.16 2.60 -26.73
CA LYS A 104 -11.97 1.27 -27.33
C LYS A 104 -10.72 0.54 -26.84
N LEU A 105 -9.74 1.27 -26.33
CA LEU A 105 -8.46 0.68 -25.93
C LEU A 105 -8.29 0.79 -24.42
N GLY A 106 -8.19 -0.38 -23.78
CA GLY A 106 -7.85 -0.46 -22.37
C GLY A 106 -6.47 0.16 -22.09
N THR A 107 -6.33 0.75 -20.90
CA THR A 107 -5.10 1.38 -20.43
C THR A 107 -3.90 0.44 -20.50
N LYS A 108 -4.11 -0.85 -20.22
CA LYS A 108 -3.06 -1.88 -20.33
C LYS A 108 -2.54 -2.05 -21.74
N SER A 109 -3.45 -2.10 -22.72
CA SER A 109 -3.09 -2.23 -24.13
C SER A 109 -2.43 -0.95 -24.64
N ALA A 110 -2.93 0.23 -24.23
CA ALA A 110 -2.34 1.51 -24.59
C ALA A 110 -0.87 1.61 -24.12
N TYR A 111 -0.60 1.27 -22.86
CA TYR A 111 0.76 1.31 -22.33
C TYR A 111 1.69 0.29 -23.01
N THR A 112 1.18 -0.92 -23.31
CA THR A 112 1.94 -1.93 -24.06
C THR A 112 2.33 -1.42 -25.45
N ASN A 113 1.43 -0.72 -26.13
CA ASN A 113 1.71 -0.09 -27.42
C ASN A 113 2.77 1.02 -27.26
N MET A 114 2.66 1.88 -26.24
CA MET A 114 3.66 2.93 -25.97
C MET A 114 5.07 2.36 -25.81
N ILE A 115 5.23 1.27 -25.07
CA ILE A 115 6.53 0.58 -24.91
C ILE A 115 7.01 0.01 -26.25
N THR A 116 6.13 -0.66 -27.00
CA THR A 116 6.48 -1.34 -28.25
C THR A 116 6.96 -0.36 -29.32
N ILE A 117 6.26 0.76 -29.49
CA ILE A 117 6.55 1.79 -30.50
C ILE A 117 7.92 2.43 -30.25
N THR A 118 8.28 2.64 -28.98
CA THR A 118 9.47 3.40 -28.60
C THR A 118 10.74 2.56 -28.47
N ASN A 119 10.72 1.31 -28.90
CA ASN A 119 11.92 0.46 -29.01
C ASN A 119 12.79 0.75 -30.25
N SER A 120 12.43 1.74 -31.08
CA SER A 120 13.21 2.18 -32.24
C SER A 120 14.31 3.18 -31.86
N ILE A 121 15.39 3.24 -32.66
CA ILE A 121 16.61 4.03 -32.41
C ILE A 121 16.33 5.55 -32.29
N ASN A 122 15.30 6.06 -32.96
CA ASN A 122 15.00 7.50 -33.02
C ASN A 122 13.99 7.97 -31.95
N HIS A 123 13.69 7.13 -30.98
CA HIS A 123 12.69 7.38 -29.95
C HIS A 123 13.30 7.27 -28.56
N LYS A 124 12.91 8.19 -27.68
CA LYS A 124 13.11 8.03 -26.25
C LYS A 124 12.29 6.83 -25.80
N LYS A 125 12.99 5.82 -25.30
CA LYS A 125 12.39 4.59 -24.80
C LYS A 125 11.42 4.89 -23.65
N VAL A 126 10.18 4.40 -23.75
CA VAL A 126 9.23 4.42 -22.63
C VAL A 126 9.65 3.35 -21.61
N PRO A 127 9.89 3.70 -20.34
CA PRO A 127 10.20 2.72 -19.32
C PRO A 127 9.07 1.70 -19.13
N ASP A 128 9.40 0.42 -19.01
CA ASP A 128 8.47 -0.69 -18.77
C ASP A 128 8.30 -1.02 -17.28
N ILE A 129 8.78 -0.14 -16.40
CA ILE A 129 8.79 -0.30 -14.94
C ILE A 129 7.40 -0.56 -14.34
N CYS A 130 6.34 -0.08 -15.00
CA CYS A 130 4.95 -0.24 -14.54
C CYS A 130 4.18 -1.36 -15.24
N LYS A 131 4.80 -2.14 -16.14
CA LYS A 131 4.10 -3.09 -17.02
C LYS A 131 3.25 -4.12 -16.27
N ASN A 132 3.71 -4.54 -15.08
CA ASN A 132 3.02 -5.54 -14.25
C ASN A 132 2.02 -4.93 -13.25
N TYR A 133 1.89 -3.61 -13.21
CA TYR A 133 1.03 -2.88 -12.26
C TYR A 133 -0.10 -2.10 -12.96
N VAL A 134 -0.08 -2.06 -14.29
CA VAL A 134 -1.09 -1.40 -15.12
C VAL A 134 -2.10 -2.45 -15.57
N ASP A 135 -3.36 -2.22 -15.19
CA ASP A 135 -4.53 -2.97 -15.62
C ASP A 135 -5.65 -2.01 -16.00
N ASP A 136 -6.66 -2.50 -16.71
CA ASP A 136 -7.79 -1.68 -17.11
C ASP A 136 -8.62 -1.32 -15.86
N LEU A 137 -8.53 -0.04 -15.45
CA LEU A 137 -9.31 0.46 -14.34
C LEU A 137 -10.79 0.43 -14.73
N ASP A 138 -11.64 -0.09 -13.84
CA ASP A 138 -13.07 0.08 -14.02
C ASP A 138 -13.48 1.54 -13.77
N ASP A 139 -14.67 1.91 -14.22
CA ASP A 139 -15.14 3.30 -14.18
C ASP A 139 -15.35 3.79 -12.75
N SER A 140 -15.83 2.94 -11.84
CA SER A 140 -15.99 3.32 -10.43
C SER A 140 -14.65 3.62 -9.75
N THR A 141 -13.62 2.80 -10.00
CA THR A 141 -12.27 3.04 -9.50
C THR A 141 -11.68 4.32 -10.10
N PHE A 142 -11.88 4.55 -11.40
CA PHE A 142 -11.42 5.76 -12.08
C PHE A 142 -12.07 7.03 -11.49
N GLU A 143 -13.39 7.04 -11.30
CA GLU A 143 -14.11 8.16 -10.69
C GLU A 143 -13.62 8.48 -9.27
N ILE A 144 -13.30 7.46 -8.47
CA ILE A 144 -12.74 7.66 -7.12
C ILE A 144 -11.36 8.33 -7.21
N LEU A 145 -10.48 7.83 -8.10
CA LEU A 145 -9.14 8.39 -8.28
C LEU A 145 -9.19 9.84 -8.78
N GLU A 146 -10.09 10.14 -9.71
CA GLU A 146 -10.30 11.50 -10.22
C GLU A 146 -10.80 12.44 -9.11
N ALA A 147 -11.79 12.02 -8.33
CA ALA A 147 -12.32 12.83 -7.25
C ALA A 147 -11.29 13.06 -6.12
N LEU A 148 -10.45 12.05 -5.82
CA LEU A 148 -9.33 12.20 -4.90
C LEU A 148 -8.29 13.19 -5.42
N ASP A 149 -7.88 13.05 -6.69
CA ASP A 149 -6.88 13.94 -7.29
C ASP A 149 -7.34 15.40 -7.29
N ASN A 150 -8.61 15.65 -7.65
CA ASN A 150 -9.22 16.96 -7.57
C ASN A 150 -9.22 17.50 -6.12
N LEU A 151 -9.58 16.66 -5.13
CA LEU A 151 -9.55 17.05 -3.72
C LEU A 151 -8.15 17.50 -3.26
N TYR A 152 -7.11 16.77 -3.65
CA TYR A 152 -5.73 17.12 -3.30
C TYR A 152 -5.23 18.37 -4.05
N ASP A 153 -5.69 18.61 -5.28
CA ASP A 153 -5.43 19.88 -5.98
C ASP A 153 -6.06 21.07 -5.24
N TYR A 154 -7.30 20.94 -4.75
CA TYR A 154 -7.95 21.96 -3.91
C TYR A 154 -7.20 22.19 -2.58
N LEU A 155 -6.81 21.12 -1.90
CA LEU A 155 -6.02 21.18 -0.66
C LEU A 155 -4.75 22.01 -0.87
N LYS A 156 -4.02 21.73 -1.97
CA LYS A 156 -2.79 22.45 -2.29
C LYS A 156 -3.03 23.92 -2.60
N GLY A 157 -4.10 24.24 -3.32
CA GLY A 157 -4.51 25.62 -3.60
C GLY A 157 -4.83 26.45 -2.35
N GLN A 158 -5.16 25.79 -1.23
CA GLN A 158 -5.54 26.42 0.04
C GLN A 158 -4.43 26.36 1.11
N GLY A 159 -3.19 26.02 0.74
CA GLY A 159 -2.06 26.01 1.66
C GLY A 159 -1.96 24.75 2.53
N ASN A 160 -2.45 23.61 2.03
CA ASN A 160 -2.42 22.30 2.69
C ASN A 160 -3.24 22.21 3.99
N LYS A 161 -4.28 23.06 4.10
CA LYS A 161 -5.30 22.99 5.14
C LYS A 161 -6.67 23.25 4.55
N CYS A 162 -7.68 22.59 5.11
CA CYS A 162 -9.06 22.71 4.67
C CYS A 162 -9.93 23.24 5.82
N ASN A 163 -10.40 24.47 5.66
CA ASN A 163 -11.30 25.12 6.62
C ASN A 163 -12.73 24.60 6.44
N PHE A 164 -13.54 24.56 7.50
CA PHE A 164 -14.93 24.05 7.46
C PHE A 164 -15.88 24.72 6.46
N HIS A 165 -15.52 25.87 5.90
CA HIS A 165 -16.29 26.59 4.90
C HIS A 165 -15.56 26.72 3.57
N SER A 166 -14.42 26.05 3.41
CA SER A 166 -13.66 26.09 2.18
C SER A 166 -14.19 25.08 1.16
N GLU A 167 -13.92 25.34 -0.12
CA GLU A 167 -14.28 24.42 -1.20
C GLU A 167 -13.64 23.04 -1.02
N CYS A 168 -12.42 22.95 -0.46
CA CYS A 168 -11.78 21.68 -0.12
C CYS A 168 -12.66 20.86 0.85
N TYR A 169 -13.16 21.48 1.92
CA TYR A 169 -14.00 20.78 2.89
C TYR A 169 -15.32 20.30 2.27
N VAL A 170 -15.95 21.13 1.43
CA VAL A 170 -17.16 20.74 0.69
C VAL A 170 -16.88 19.53 -0.20
N LYS A 171 -15.78 19.54 -0.95
CA LYS A 171 -15.37 18.42 -1.82
C LYS A 171 -15.05 17.16 -1.03
N TYR A 172 -14.40 17.28 0.12
CA TYR A 172 -14.18 16.17 1.03
C TYR A 172 -15.49 15.56 1.54
N MET A 173 -16.46 16.39 1.93
CA MET A 173 -17.76 15.93 2.43
C MET A 173 -18.58 15.25 1.32
N GLU A 174 -18.60 15.81 0.11
CA GLU A 174 -19.21 15.18 -1.07
C GLU A 174 -18.60 13.81 -1.33
N LEU A 175 -17.27 13.72 -1.35
CA LEU A 175 -16.54 12.49 -1.59
C LEU A 175 -16.80 11.42 -0.51
N SER A 176 -16.76 11.84 0.75
CA SER A 176 -17.00 10.97 1.90
C SER A 176 -18.43 10.43 1.90
N SER A 177 -19.41 11.30 1.64
CA SER A 177 -20.83 10.94 1.50
C SER A 177 -21.08 9.95 0.37
N LYS A 178 -20.53 10.23 -0.83
CA LYS A 178 -20.69 9.38 -2.02
C LYS A 178 -20.23 7.95 -1.79
N TYR A 179 -19.22 7.76 -0.92
CA TYR A 179 -18.58 6.45 -0.73
C TYR A 179 -18.73 5.84 0.67
N VAL A 180 -19.67 6.33 1.52
CA VAL A 180 -19.95 5.74 2.85
C VAL A 180 -20.29 4.25 2.78
N GLY A 181 -21.03 3.82 1.76
CA GLY A 181 -21.45 2.43 1.57
C GLY A 181 -20.45 1.53 0.85
N VAL A 182 -19.33 2.07 0.34
CA VAL A 182 -18.34 1.29 -0.38
C VAL A 182 -17.49 0.51 0.60
N HIS A 183 -17.52 -0.82 0.50
CA HIS A 183 -16.67 -1.72 1.28
C HIS A 183 -15.22 -1.75 0.76
N ASN A 184 -14.58 -0.59 0.69
CA ASN A 184 -13.15 -0.49 0.39
C ASN A 184 -12.39 0.00 1.63
N ARG A 185 -11.60 -0.88 2.25
CA ARG A 185 -10.87 -0.56 3.48
C ARG A 185 -9.83 0.52 3.24
N SER A 186 -9.10 0.43 2.12
CA SER A 186 -8.01 1.36 1.82
C SER A 186 -8.51 2.78 1.50
N LEU A 187 -9.68 2.91 0.86
CA LEU A 187 -10.32 4.20 0.62
C LEU A 187 -10.78 4.84 1.93
N ARG A 188 -11.43 4.07 2.82
CA ARG A 188 -11.87 4.58 4.14
C ARG A 188 -10.70 5.05 4.99
N GLU A 189 -9.61 4.29 5.00
CA GLU A 189 -8.38 4.66 5.70
C GLU A 189 -7.80 5.97 5.12
N LEU A 190 -7.72 6.10 3.79
CA LEU A 190 -7.26 7.32 3.13
C LEU A 190 -8.12 8.54 3.50
N LEU A 191 -9.45 8.42 3.43
CA LEU A 191 -10.37 9.53 3.76
C LEU A 191 -10.36 9.89 5.25
N SER A 192 -10.15 8.91 6.13
CA SER A 192 -9.96 9.17 7.57
C SER A 192 -8.68 9.96 7.80
N ASN A 193 -7.56 9.48 7.24
CA ASN A 193 -6.27 10.16 7.39
C ASN A 193 -6.32 11.58 6.80
N PHE A 194 -6.99 11.78 5.65
CA PHE A 194 -7.18 13.10 5.07
C PHE A 194 -7.89 14.05 6.05
N LYS A 195 -8.96 13.59 6.69
CA LYS A 195 -9.68 14.40 7.69
C LYS A 195 -8.78 14.75 8.86
N ASP A 196 -8.11 13.75 9.42
CA ASP A 196 -7.28 13.92 10.62
C ASP A 196 -6.07 14.85 10.36
N GLU A 197 -5.49 14.82 9.16
CA GLU A 197 -4.30 15.60 8.80
C GLU A 197 -4.62 17.02 8.33
N TYR A 198 -5.68 17.19 7.54
CA TYR A 198 -5.90 18.41 6.76
C TYR A 198 -7.12 19.23 7.17
N ILE A 199 -8.11 18.64 7.85
CA ILE A 199 -9.28 19.37 8.32
C ILE A 199 -8.98 19.93 9.71
N GLU A 200 -9.05 21.26 9.85
CA GLU A 200 -8.82 21.90 11.14
C GLU A 200 -9.95 21.55 12.10
N ASN A 201 -9.73 20.66 13.06
CA ASN A 201 -10.71 20.41 14.11
C ASN A 201 -10.78 21.62 15.06
N ARG A 202 -11.80 22.46 14.89
CA ARG A 202 -12.18 23.46 15.90
C ARG A 202 -12.92 22.78 17.04
N GLU A 203 -12.25 21.91 17.79
CA GLU A 203 -12.76 21.53 19.11
C GLU A 203 -12.32 22.53 20.20
N ASP A 204 -11.39 23.46 19.90
CA ASP A 204 -10.81 24.38 20.90
C ASP A 204 -11.25 25.86 20.81
N VAL A 205 -12.12 26.23 19.87
CA VAL A 205 -12.55 27.63 19.70
C VAL A 205 -14.06 27.72 19.72
N ASP A 206 -14.67 27.55 20.90
CA ASP A 206 -15.69 28.45 21.47
C ASP A 206 -16.50 27.83 22.64
N THR A 207 -15.85 27.19 23.62
CA THR A 207 -16.49 26.86 24.92
C THR A 207 -16.42 28.01 25.93
N ARG A 208 -15.90 29.19 25.57
CA ARG A 208 -15.77 30.32 26.52
C ARG A 208 -16.85 31.39 26.42
N ASN A 209 -17.71 31.41 25.38
CA ASN A 209 -18.73 32.45 25.24
C ASN A 209 -20.13 31.95 24.82
N ILE A 210 -20.58 30.77 25.30
CA ILE A 210 -22.01 30.45 25.26
C ILE A 210 -22.62 30.84 26.62
N PRO A 211 -23.54 31.83 26.67
CA PRO A 211 -24.33 32.07 27.87
C PRO A 211 -25.10 30.79 28.19
N GLN A 212 -24.91 30.26 29.40
CA GLN A 212 -25.70 29.16 29.92
C GLN A 212 -27.19 29.51 29.87
N VAL A 213 -27.89 29.00 28.85
CA VAL A 213 -29.34 28.83 28.93
C VAL A 213 -29.55 27.48 29.60
N THR A 214 -29.81 27.55 30.90
CA THR A 214 -30.26 26.45 31.75
C THR A 214 -31.43 25.71 31.09
N SER A 215 -31.17 24.51 30.59
CA SER A 215 -32.18 23.48 30.36
C SER A 215 -31.79 22.28 31.20
N ASN A 216 -32.50 22.09 32.31
CA ASN A 216 -32.38 20.95 33.18
C ASN A 216 -33.10 19.77 32.54
N GLN A 217 -32.38 18.73 32.10
CA GLN A 217 -32.79 17.35 32.35
C GLN A 217 -31.65 16.35 32.16
N GLU A 218 -31.67 15.37 33.05
CA GLU A 218 -30.61 14.47 33.49
C GLU A 218 -30.27 13.34 32.51
N LEU A 219 -28.98 12.97 32.42
CA LEU A 219 -28.45 11.65 32.79
C LEU A 219 -26.92 11.62 32.54
N PRO A 220 -26.10 11.12 33.50
CA PRO A 220 -24.65 11.11 33.35
C PRO A 220 -24.19 9.89 32.56
N ALA A 221 -23.87 10.09 31.28
CA ALA A 221 -23.01 9.15 30.57
C ALA A 221 -21.55 9.48 30.94
N VAL A 222 -20.98 8.65 31.81
CA VAL A 222 -19.55 8.68 32.15
C VAL A 222 -18.74 8.42 30.87
N SER A 223 -18.19 9.50 30.32
CA SER A 223 -17.20 9.43 29.25
C SER A 223 -15.88 8.91 29.83
N HIS A 224 -15.60 7.63 29.63
CA HIS A 224 -14.25 7.13 29.74
C HIS A 224 -13.45 7.68 28.55
N HIS A 225 -12.79 8.83 28.75
CA HIS A 225 -11.67 9.25 27.92
C HIS A 225 -10.55 8.22 28.02
N THR A 226 -10.64 7.15 27.25
CA THR A 226 -9.48 6.33 26.91
C THR A 226 -8.61 7.17 25.98
N SER A 227 -7.62 7.84 26.57
CA SER A 227 -6.50 8.42 25.85
C SER A 227 -5.92 7.36 24.92
N GLY A 228 -6.17 7.53 23.63
CA GLY A 228 -5.82 6.61 22.56
C GLY A 228 -4.32 6.61 22.32
N ILE A 229 -3.55 6.10 23.27
CA ILE A 229 -2.16 5.71 23.00
C ILE A 229 -2.27 4.49 22.08
N ASN A 230 -2.03 4.73 20.79
CA ASN A 230 -2.04 3.71 19.75
C ASN A 230 -1.26 2.47 20.21
N ALA A 231 -1.95 1.35 20.46
CA ALA A 231 -1.32 0.10 20.92
C ALA A 231 -0.17 -0.34 19.99
N ARG A 232 -0.28 -0.02 18.69
CA ARG A 232 0.79 -0.21 17.70
C ARG A 232 2.04 0.63 17.98
N ALA A 233 1.88 1.88 18.43
CA ALA A 233 3.00 2.73 18.82
C ALA A 233 3.69 2.17 20.07
N ILE A 234 2.93 1.68 21.06
CA ILE A 234 3.49 1.03 22.26
C ILE A 234 4.32 -0.20 21.85
N ILE A 235 3.78 -1.06 20.99
CA ILE A 235 4.48 -2.26 20.50
C ILE A 235 5.77 -1.89 19.76
N LEU A 236 5.73 -0.89 18.88
CA LEU A 236 6.92 -0.44 18.15
C LEU A 236 7.98 0.14 19.08
N VAL A 237 7.59 0.94 20.07
CA VAL A 237 8.51 1.51 21.07
C VAL A 237 9.16 0.40 21.89
N LEU A 238 8.40 -0.60 22.35
CA LEU A 238 8.92 -1.76 23.08
C LEU A 238 9.91 -2.57 22.23
N LEU A 239 9.62 -2.76 20.94
CA LEU A 239 10.47 -3.51 20.03
C LEU A 239 11.80 -2.77 19.78
N ILE A 240 11.76 -1.45 19.54
CA ILE A 240 12.97 -0.63 19.37
C ILE A 240 13.83 -0.65 20.64
N LEU A 241 13.23 -0.49 21.83
CA LEU A 241 13.92 -0.58 23.11
C LEU A 241 14.60 -1.95 23.33
N SER A 242 13.94 -3.04 22.93
CA SER A 242 14.52 -4.38 23.03
C SER A 242 15.73 -4.58 22.10
N PHE A 243 15.68 -4.03 20.87
CA PHE A 243 16.79 -4.14 19.93
C PHE A 243 17.97 -3.26 20.34
N THR A 244 17.73 -2.02 20.78
CA THR A 244 18.80 -1.12 21.22
C THR A 244 19.53 -1.68 22.44
N THR A 245 18.81 -2.23 23.41
CA THR A 245 19.42 -2.89 24.58
C THR A 245 20.27 -4.10 24.18
N LEU A 246 19.81 -4.95 23.26
CA LEU A 246 20.60 -6.07 22.74
C LEU A 246 21.87 -5.61 22.02
N ILE A 247 21.77 -4.55 21.21
CA ILE A 247 22.93 -3.98 20.49
C ILE A 247 23.95 -3.42 21.50
N ILE A 248 23.51 -2.66 22.51
CA ILE A 248 24.39 -2.13 23.55
C ILE A 248 25.09 -3.27 24.30
N ILE A 249 24.35 -4.32 24.70
CA ILE A 249 24.94 -5.50 25.34
C ILE A 249 25.97 -6.16 24.42
N PHE A 250 25.68 -6.29 23.12
CA PHE A 250 26.62 -6.86 22.15
C PHE A 250 27.89 -6.01 21.98
N PHE A 251 27.77 -4.68 21.93
CA PHE A 251 28.92 -3.77 21.89
C PHE A 251 29.72 -3.83 23.18
N LEU A 252 29.08 -3.74 24.34
CA LEU A 252 29.76 -3.87 25.64
C LEU A 252 30.45 -5.23 25.75
N TYR A 253 29.81 -6.30 25.29
CA TYR A 253 30.38 -7.64 25.23
C TYR A 253 31.61 -7.73 24.33
N LYS A 254 31.55 -7.11 23.15
CA LYS A 254 32.63 -7.16 22.15
C LYS A 254 33.83 -6.29 22.55
N TYR A 255 33.60 -5.17 23.22
CA TYR A 255 34.63 -4.17 23.49
C TYR A 255 35.09 -4.12 24.96
N THR A 256 34.37 -4.76 25.89
CA THR A 256 34.86 -4.98 27.25
C THR A 256 35.65 -6.29 27.26
N SER A 257 36.89 -6.26 27.77
CA SER A 257 37.80 -7.41 27.82
C SER A 257 37.37 -8.48 28.84
N TYR A 258 36.16 -9.01 28.70
CA TYR A 258 35.62 -10.16 29.45
C TYR A 258 35.65 -11.45 28.61
N VAL A 259 36.51 -11.52 27.59
CA VAL A 259 36.67 -12.67 26.69
C VAL A 259 36.99 -13.97 27.47
N SER A 260 37.57 -13.88 28.66
CA SER A 260 37.91 -15.02 29.52
C SER A 260 36.70 -15.67 30.23
N SER A 261 35.66 -14.92 30.61
CA SER A 261 34.51 -15.47 31.35
C SER A 261 33.52 -16.22 30.46
N LEU A 262 33.49 -15.89 29.16
CA LEU A 262 32.55 -16.47 28.19
C LEU A 262 32.98 -17.80 27.63
N HIS A 263 34.28 -18.05 27.58
CA HIS A 263 34.79 -19.39 27.30
C HIS A 263 34.28 -20.40 28.36
N SER A 264 34.22 -19.99 29.63
CA SER A 264 33.66 -20.81 30.71
C SER A 264 32.18 -21.10 30.50
N ILE A 265 31.35 -20.07 30.24
CA ILE A 265 29.91 -20.23 30.06
C ILE A 265 29.58 -21.08 28.81
N ALA A 266 30.27 -20.84 27.69
CA ALA A 266 30.10 -21.67 26.49
C ALA A 266 30.47 -23.14 26.74
N SER A 267 31.48 -23.40 27.58
CA SER A 267 31.84 -24.77 27.99
C SER A 267 30.75 -25.42 28.85
N ILE A 268 30.10 -24.66 29.74
CA ILE A 268 29.00 -25.14 30.58
C ILE A 268 27.76 -25.45 29.73
N ILE A 269 27.41 -24.56 28.79
CA ILE A 269 26.28 -24.78 27.85
C ILE A 269 26.55 -26.01 26.98
N ARG A 270 27.78 -26.20 26.45
CA ARG A 270 28.14 -27.43 25.72
C ARG A 270 27.99 -28.69 26.58
N LYS A 271 28.37 -28.63 27.87
CA LYS A 271 28.17 -29.74 28.82
C LYS A 271 26.69 -30.02 29.06
N ILE A 272 25.85 -29.00 29.22
CA ILE A 272 24.40 -29.15 29.41
C ILE A 272 23.74 -29.72 28.13
N ARG A 273 24.12 -29.23 26.95
CA ARG A 273 23.60 -29.73 25.67
C ARG A 273 23.99 -31.19 25.41
N LYS A 274 25.24 -31.58 25.74
CA LYS A 274 25.67 -33.00 25.72
C LYS A 274 24.87 -33.86 26.70
N ARG A 275 24.51 -33.35 27.88
CA ARG A 275 23.67 -34.07 28.86
C ARG A 275 22.21 -34.21 28.39
N LYS A 276 21.63 -33.19 27.73
CA LYS A 276 20.28 -33.25 27.17
C LYS A 276 20.18 -34.23 26.00
N ASN A 277 21.10 -34.18 25.03
CA ASN A 277 21.13 -35.16 23.93
C ASN A 277 21.17 -36.62 24.43
N LYS A 278 21.84 -36.89 25.56
CA LYS A 278 21.89 -38.26 26.12
C LYS A 278 20.57 -38.69 26.79
N LYS A 279 19.78 -37.75 27.31
CA LYS A 279 18.45 -38.03 27.89
C LYS A 279 17.38 -38.11 26.82
N ASP A 280 17.44 -37.25 25.81
CA ASP A 280 16.46 -37.20 24.72
C ASP A 280 16.55 -38.44 23.83
N ILE A 281 17.75 -39.01 23.60
CA ILE A 281 17.92 -40.32 22.94
C ILE A 281 17.31 -41.46 23.77
N LYS A 282 17.37 -41.38 25.11
CA LYS A 282 16.76 -42.40 25.98
C LYS A 282 15.23 -42.36 25.98
N LEU A 283 14.67 -41.17 25.78
CA LEU A 283 13.23 -40.92 25.76
C LEU A 283 12.64 -41.29 24.39
N LEU A 284 13.36 -41.01 23.30
CA LEU A 284 12.98 -41.44 21.96
C LEU A 284 12.92 -42.98 21.83
N ASN A 285 13.91 -43.69 22.39
CA ASN A 285 13.94 -45.15 22.37
C ASN A 285 12.83 -45.82 23.21
N SER A 286 12.27 -45.14 24.23
CA SER A 286 11.15 -45.73 24.98
C SER A 286 9.84 -45.65 24.20
N PHE A 287 9.63 -44.57 23.44
CA PHE A 287 8.45 -44.44 22.58
C PHE A 287 8.46 -45.40 21.39
N GLU A 288 9.63 -45.83 20.92
CA GLU A 288 9.74 -46.79 19.83
C GLU A 288 9.34 -48.21 20.27
N ASN A 289 9.74 -48.63 21.47
CA ASN A 289 9.33 -49.93 22.04
C ASN A 289 7.83 -50.02 22.35
N ASP A 290 7.23 -48.95 22.89
CA ASP A 290 5.80 -48.95 23.25
C ASP A 290 4.89 -49.00 22.01
N ASN A 291 5.36 -48.47 20.87
CA ASN A 291 4.62 -48.51 19.61
C ASN A 291 4.67 -49.88 18.94
N GLU A 292 5.77 -50.63 19.05
CA GLU A 292 5.82 -52.02 18.55
C GLU A 292 4.86 -52.94 19.30
N GLU A 293 4.67 -52.74 20.62
CA GLU A 293 3.70 -53.53 21.40
C GLU A 293 2.24 -53.22 21.00
N LEU A 294 1.92 -51.96 20.71
CA LEU A 294 0.58 -51.55 20.27
C LEU A 294 0.22 -52.07 18.88
N ILE A 295 1.19 -52.07 17.94
CA ILE A 295 0.98 -52.59 16.59
C ILE A 295 0.75 -54.11 16.64
N ASN A 296 1.48 -54.84 17.48
CA ASN A 296 1.33 -56.29 17.63
C ASN A 296 0.01 -56.71 18.30
N LYS A 297 -0.61 -55.85 19.13
CA LYS A 297 -1.97 -56.08 19.68
C LYS A 297 -3.07 -55.78 18.66
N SER A 298 -2.88 -54.83 17.75
CA SER A 298 -3.89 -54.46 16.74
C SER A 298 -4.05 -55.46 15.59
N SER A 299 -3.12 -56.39 15.40
CA SER A 299 -3.19 -57.44 14.36
C SER A 299 -4.01 -58.66 14.78
N GLN A 300 -4.50 -58.72 16.03
CA GLN A 300 -5.40 -59.77 16.55
C GLN A 300 -6.89 -59.44 16.38
N ILE A 301 -7.30 -58.93 15.21
CA ILE A 301 -8.73 -58.80 14.89
C ILE A 301 -9.24 -60.18 14.45
N SER A 302 -9.96 -60.89 15.33
CA SER A 302 -10.62 -62.15 14.96
C SER A 302 -11.79 -61.85 14.00
N TYR A 303 -11.66 -62.27 12.74
CA TYR A 303 -12.79 -62.32 11.83
C TYR A 303 -13.78 -63.37 12.31
N ASN A 304 -15.01 -62.95 12.61
CA ASN A 304 -16.11 -63.85 12.94
C ASN A 304 -17.01 -63.97 11.70
N PRO A 305 -16.94 -65.07 10.94
CA PRO A 305 -17.62 -65.20 9.66
C PRO A 305 -18.97 -65.89 9.85
N LEU A 306 -20.00 -65.18 10.29
CA LEU A 306 -21.35 -65.74 10.35
C LEU A 306 -22.40 -64.62 10.27
N GLN A 307 -22.86 -64.32 9.05
CA GLN A 307 -24.26 -64.01 8.73
C GLN A 307 -24.39 -63.70 7.23
N TYR A 308 -24.52 -64.77 6.43
CA TYR A 308 -25.23 -64.72 5.16
C TYR A 308 -26.13 -65.96 5.11
N PHE A 309 -27.37 -65.80 5.57
CA PHE A 309 -28.54 -66.56 5.13
C PHE A 309 -29.77 -65.66 5.29
#